data_AF-A0A3D0SQ50-F1
#
_entry.id   AF-A0A3D0SQ50-F1
#
_cell.length_a   1.000
_cell.length_b   1.000
_cell.length_c   1.000
_cell.angle_alpha   90.00
_cell.angle_beta   90.00
_cell.angle_gamma   90.00
#
_symmetry.space_group_name_H-M   'P 1'
#
loop_
_entity.id
_entity.type
_entity.pdbx_description
1 polymer ?
#
loop_
_entity_poly.entity_id
_entity_poly.type
_entity_poly.pdbx_seq_one_letter_code
_entity_poly.pdbx_strand_id
1 'polypeptide(L)'
;EYEKTIFDELDLVREAANASQLRHNFKDSPILYVPEVFWPETRRNVLVMERIHGIPVGNIAELRRRGVDMKKLSERGVVVFFTQVFRDSFFHADMHPGNIFV
;
A
#
# COMPACT_ATOMS: atom_id res chain seq x y z
N GLU A 1 -11.33 22.39 10.64
CA GLU A 1 -10.27 21.62 9.95
C GLU A 1 -10.12 20.23 10.54
N TYR A 2 -9.91 20.11 11.85
CA TYR A 2 -9.88 18.81 12.56
C TYR A 2 -11.14 17.96 12.38
N GLU A 3 -12.33 18.53 12.57
CA GLU A 3 -13.61 17.81 12.39
C GLU A 3 -13.72 17.20 10.99
N LYS A 4 -13.45 18.00 9.95
CA LYS A 4 -13.45 17.54 8.56
C LYS A 4 -12.44 16.41 8.33
N THR A 5 -11.24 16.55 8.88
CA THR A 5 -10.19 15.53 8.77
C THR A 5 -10.64 14.22 9.41
N ILE A 6 -11.24 14.27 10.62
CA ILE A 6 -11.75 13.07 11.28
C ILE A 6 -12.86 12.40 10.45
N PHE A 7 -13.79 13.17 9.90
CA PHE A 7 -14.85 12.59 9.06
C PHE A 7 -14.31 12.01 7.74
N ASP A 8 -13.26 12.61 7.17
CA ASP A 8 -12.60 12.09 5.98
C ASP A 8 -11.83 10.78 6.29
N GLU A 9 -11.18 10.68 7.44
CA GLU A 9 -10.50 9.45 7.93
C GLU A 9 -11.48 8.31 8.25
N LEU A 10 -12.72 8.63 8.63
CA LEU A 10 -13.75 7.65 8.93
C LEU A 10 -14.48 7.12 7.68
N ASP A 11 -14.15 7.62 6.48
CA ASP A 11 -14.77 7.20 5.23
C ASP A 11 -13.87 6.23 4.45
N LEU A 12 -13.99 4.94 4.78
CA LEU A 12 -13.21 3.85 4.18
C LEU A 12 -13.49 3.64 2.69
N VAL A 13 -14.56 4.24 2.13
CA VAL A 13 -14.79 4.26 0.67
C VAL A 13 -13.73 5.11 -0.03
N ARG A 14 -13.25 6.18 0.61
CA ARG A 14 -12.15 6.99 0.08
C ARG A 14 -10.85 6.20 0.07
N GLU A 15 -10.59 5.45 1.14
CA GLU A 15 -9.43 4.56 1.22
C GLU A 15 -9.49 3.45 0.15
N ALA A 16 -10.64 2.81 -0.03
CA ALA A 16 -10.88 1.85 -1.11
C ALA A 16 -10.61 2.43 -2.52
N ALA A 17 -11.06 3.67 -2.77
CA ALA A 17 -10.83 4.35 -4.03
C ALA A 17 -9.33 4.60 -4.26
N ASN A 18 -8.63 5.05 -3.21
CA ASN A 18 -7.18 5.28 -3.25
C ASN A 18 -6.41 3.98 -3.50
N ALA A 19 -6.76 2.89 -2.81
CA ALA A 19 -6.16 1.57 -3.00
C ALA A 19 -6.40 1.03 -4.43
N SER A 20 -7.61 1.22 -4.97
CA SER A 20 -7.93 0.81 -6.34
C SER A 20 -7.15 1.62 -7.39
N GLN A 21 -7.00 2.93 -7.18
CA GLN A 21 -6.16 3.77 -8.04
C GLN A 21 -4.70 3.33 -8.00
N LEU A 22 -4.16 3.06 -6.81
CA LEU A 22 -2.79 2.59 -6.66
C LEU A 22 -2.58 1.23 -7.33
N ARG A 23 -3.52 0.29 -7.18
CA ARG A 23 -3.51 -1.00 -7.89
C ARG A 23 -3.52 -0.81 -9.41
N HIS A 24 -4.33 0.12 -9.92
CA HIS A 24 -4.37 0.42 -11.34
C HIS A 24 -3.01 0.95 -11.85
N ASN A 25 -2.41 1.91 -11.14
CA ASN A 25 -1.11 2.49 -11.51
C ASN A 25 0.03 1.46 -11.53
N PHE A 26 -0.10 0.36 -10.77
CA PHE A 26 0.90 -0.70 -10.64
C PHE A 26 0.47 -2.04 -11.24
N LYS A 27 -0.61 -2.08 -12.04
CA LYS A 27 -1.20 -3.33 -12.57
C LYS A 27 -0.17 -4.27 -13.24
N ASP A 28 0.76 -3.70 -14.00
CA ASP A 28 1.77 -4.45 -14.75
C ASP A 28 3.17 -4.33 -14.12
N SER A 29 3.25 -3.89 -12.86
CA SER A 29 4.52 -3.66 -12.19
C SER A 29 5.13 -4.96 -11.66
N PRO A 30 6.42 -5.25 -11.94
CA PRO A 30 7.10 -6.40 -11.38
C PRO A 30 7.65 -6.16 -9.94
N ILE A 31 7.42 -4.97 -9.36
CA ILE A 31 8.04 -4.56 -8.09
C ILE A 31 7.04 -4.22 -6.98
N LEU A 32 5.76 -4.00 -7.29
CA LEU A 32 4.73 -3.70 -6.30
C LEU A 32 3.43 -4.42 -6.68
N TYR A 33 2.84 -5.06 -5.68
CA TYR A 33 1.50 -5.61 -5.75
C TYR A 33 0.61 -4.87 -4.75
N VAL A 34 -0.59 -4.49 -5.16
CA VAL A 34 -1.59 -3.83 -4.29
C VAL A 34 -2.85 -4.70 -4.28
N PRO A 35 -3.35 -5.15 -3.12
CA PRO A 35 -4.52 -6.04 -3.04
C PRO A 35 -5.77 -5.48 -3.73
N GLU A 36 -6.61 -6.36 -4.24
CA GLU A 36 -7.89 -5.98 -4.84
C GLU A 36 -8.92 -5.52 -3.79
N VAL A 37 -9.67 -4.46 -4.09
CA VAL A 37 -10.80 -4.02 -3.28
C VAL A 37 -12.09 -4.71 -3.75
N PHE A 38 -12.82 -5.31 -2.82
CA PHE A 38 -14.13 -5.90 -3.07
C PHE A 38 -15.22 -4.83 -2.86
N TRP A 39 -15.54 -4.12 -3.94
CA TRP A 39 -16.51 -3.02 -3.95
C TRP A 39 -17.94 -3.40 -3.51
N PRO A 40 -18.50 -4.58 -3.88
CA PRO A 40 -19.86 -4.94 -3.46
C PRO A 40 -20.04 -5.03 -1.94
N GLU A 41 -18.96 -5.31 -1.20
CA GLU A 41 -18.94 -5.48 0.26
C GLU A 41 -18.39 -4.24 1.00
N THR A 42 -17.77 -3.30 0.29
CA THR A 42 -17.19 -2.09 0.88
C THR A 42 -18.26 -1.03 1.18
N ARG A 43 -18.19 -0.40 2.37
CA ARG A 43 -19.08 0.64 2.88
C ARG A 43 -18.25 1.73 3.57
N ARG A 44 -18.85 2.88 3.92
CA ARG A 44 -18.14 3.99 4.58
C ARG A 44 -17.37 3.57 5.84
N ASN A 45 -17.88 2.59 6.58
CA ASN A 45 -17.28 2.10 7.82
C ASN A 45 -16.69 0.68 7.72
N VAL A 46 -16.66 0.08 6.53
CA VAL A 46 -16.12 -1.28 6.31
C VAL A 46 -15.36 -1.34 4.98
N LEU A 47 -14.07 -1.66 5.03
CA LEU A 47 -13.24 -1.94 3.85
C LEU A 47 -13.06 -3.44 3.69
N VAL A 48 -13.36 -3.98 2.51
CA VAL A 48 -13.15 -5.40 2.19
C VAL A 48 -12.19 -5.50 1.02
N MET A 49 -11.11 -6.24 1.20
CA MET A 49 -10.06 -6.42 0.19
C MET A 49 -9.46 -7.82 0.21
N GLU A 50 -8.74 -8.15 -0.85
CA GLU A 50 -8.00 -9.39 -1.01
C GLU A 50 -7.03 -9.61 0.15
N ARG A 51 -7.04 -10.84 0.66
CA ARG A 51 -6.10 -11.24 1.71
C ARG A 51 -4.76 -11.61 1.10
N ILE A 52 -3.71 -10.88 1.48
CA ILE A 52 -2.33 -11.19 1.13
C ILE A 52 -1.54 -11.74 2.32
N HIS A 53 -0.45 -12.43 2.02
CA HIS A 53 0.48 -12.97 3.01
C HIS A 53 1.90 -12.61 2.61
N GLY A 54 2.70 -12.20 3.58
CA GLY A 54 4.12 -11.89 3.41
C GLY A 54 4.76 -11.56 4.75
N ILE A 55 6.06 -11.28 4.73
CA ILE A 55 6.82 -10.89 5.91
C ILE A 55 6.71 -9.37 6.03
N PRO A 56 6.20 -8.82 7.15
CA PRO A 56 6.18 -7.38 7.35
C PRO A 56 7.58 -6.79 7.17
N VAL A 57 7.70 -5.70 6.42
CA VAL A 57 9.02 -5.14 6.08
C VAL A 57 9.82 -4.71 7.32
N GLY A 58 9.13 -4.41 8.43
CA GLY A 58 9.73 -4.11 9.73
C GLY A 58 10.43 -5.30 10.41
N ASN A 59 10.15 -6.55 10.00
CA ASN A 59 10.78 -7.74 10.59
C ASN A 59 12.11 -8.07 9.92
N ILE A 60 13.10 -7.20 10.12
CA ILE A 60 14.44 -7.30 9.53
C ILE A 60 15.11 -8.64 9.85
N ALA A 61 14.89 -9.19 11.04
CA ALA A 61 15.47 -10.46 11.45
C ALA A 61 14.93 -11.64 10.61
N GLU A 62 13.63 -11.72 10.37
CA GLU A 62 13.03 -12.75 9.50
C GLU A 62 13.45 -12.56 8.05
N LEU A 63 13.44 -11.32 7.54
CA LEU A 63 13.87 -11.03 6.17
C LEU A 63 15.31 -11.49 5.92
N ARG A 64 16.23 -11.20 6.86
CA ARG A 64 17.61 -11.69 6.77
C ARG A 64 17.71 -13.21 6.85
N ARG A 65 16.95 -13.86 7.74
CA ARG A 65 16.91 -15.34 7.84
C ARG A 65 16.44 -15.98 6.54
N ARG A 66 15.50 -15.34 5.84
CA ARG A 66 14.98 -15.79 4.54
C ARG A 66 15.88 -15.44 3.35
N GLY A 67 17.02 -14.79 3.59
CA GLY A 67 17.97 -14.41 2.54
C GLY A 67 17.48 -13.27 1.65
N VAL A 68 16.58 -12.42 2.14
CA VAL A 68 16.12 -11.24 1.38
C VAL A 68 17.28 -10.27 1.19
N ASP A 69 17.50 -9.85 -0.05
CA ASP A 69 18.45 -8.80 -0.38
C ASP A 69 17.91 -7.44 0.08
N MET A 70 18.38 -7.01 1.25
CA MET A 70 17.97 -5.75 1.87
C MET A 70 18.34 -4.53 1.03
N LYS A 71 19.43 -4.57 0.26
CA LYS A 71 19.84 -3.46 -0.61
C LYS A 71 18.86 -3.32 -1.77
N LYS A 72 18.56 -4.44 -2.44
CA LYS A 72 17.56 -4.47 -3.52
C LYS A 72 16.17 -4.09 -3.02
N LEU A 73 15.81 -4.49 -1.81
CA LEU A 73 14.55 -4.11 -1.18
C LEU A 73 14.46 -2.60 -0.96
N SER A 74 15.51 -1.97 -0.41
CA SER A 74 15.58 -0.51 -0.24
C SER A 74 15.52 0.23 -1.58
N GLU A 75 16.26 -0.24 -2.59
CA GLU A 75 16.24 0.33 -3.95
C GLU A 75 14.83 0.29 -4.54
N ARG A 76 14.14 -0.86 -4.44
CA ARG A 76 12.75 -1.01 -4.90
C ARG A 76 11.80 -0.08 -4.16
N GLY A 77 11.95 0.06 -2.85
CA GLY A 77 11.13 0.98 -2.04
C GLY A 77 11.24 2.43 -2.53
N VAL A 78 12.45 2.90 -2.80
CA VAL A 78 12.71 4.25 -3.35
C VAL A 78 12.12 4.41 -4.75
N VAL A 79 12.30 3.40 -5.62
CA VAL A 79 11.72 3.43 -6.97
C VAL A 79 10.20 3.48 -6.93
N VAL A 80 9.57 2.67 -6.07
CA VAL A 80 8.11 2.66 -5.89
C VAL A 80 7.60 4.03 -5.42
N PHE A 81 8.27 4.65 -4.46
CA PHE A 81 7.89 5.98 -3.97
C PHE A 81 8.01 7.06 -5.05
N PHE A 82 9.15 7.14 -5.73
CA PHE A 82 9.33 8.15 -6.79
C PHE A 82 8.44 7.92 -8.00
N THR A 83 8.12 6.67 -8.31
CA THR A 83 7.15 6.34 -9.36
C THR A 83 5.77 6.92 -9.02
N GLN A 84 5.30 6.70 -7.79
CA GLN A 84 4.04 7.26 -7.33
C GLN A 84 4.02 8.80 -7.40
N VAL A 85 5.09 9.45 -6.94
CA VAL A 85 5.16 10.92 -6.90
C VAL A 85 5.29 11.53 -8.30
N PHE A 86 6.25 11.07 -9.10
CA PHE A 86 6.61 11.74 -10.36
C PHE A 86 5.86 11.22 -11.58
N ARG A 87 5.61 9.91 -11.66
CA ARG A 87 4.89 9.32 -12.80
C ARG A 87 3.39 9.44 -12.60
N ASP A 88 2.91 9.06 -11.41
CA ASP A 88 1.47 8.92 -11.17
C ASP A 88 0.83 10.19 -10.61
N SER A 89 1.63 11.11 -10.06
CA SER A 89 1.14 12.26 -9.30
C SER A 89 0.13 11.86 -8.20
N PHE A 90 0.26 10.62 -7.71
CA PHE A 90 -0.62 9.98 -6.75
C PHE A 90 0.21 9.01 -5.91
N PHE A 91 0.26 9.24 -4.61
CA PHE A 91 1.16 8.52 -3.73
C PHE A 91 0.51 8.12 -2.41
N HIS A 92 0.93 6.97 -1.91
CA HIS A 92 0.65 6.52 -0.56
C HIS A 92 1.45 7.39 0.41
N ALA A 93 0.78 8.38 1.00
CA ALA A 93 1.42 9.35 1.90
C ALA A 93 2.09 8.70 3.13
N ASP A 94 1.65 7.48 3.50
CA ASP A 94 2.04 6.82 4.73
C ASP A 94 2.67 5.42 4.56
N MET A 95 3.85 5.34 3.94
CA MET A 95 4.54 4.06 3.69
C MET A 95 5.18 3.44 4.97
N HIS A 96 4.41 3.31 6.05
CA HIS A 96 4.88 2.69 7.28
C HIS A 96 5.16 1.19 7.12
N PRO A 97 6.09 0.63 7.91
CA PRO A 97 6.42 -0.80 7.85
C PRO A 97 5.25 -1.76 8.08
N GLY A 98 4.15 -1.30 8.69
CA GLY A 98 2.93 -2.09 8.90
C GLY A 98 2.11 -2.32 7.64
N ASN A 99 2.27 -1.47 6.62
CA ASN A 99 1.47 -1.49 5.39
C ASN A 99 2.19 -2.23 4.24
N ILE A 100 3.42 -2.69 4.46
CA ILE A 100 4.28 -3.26 3.42
C ILE A 100 4.74 -4.66 3.82
N PHE A 101 4.54 -5.60 2.90
CA PHE A 101 4.92 -7.00 3.05
C PHE A 101 5.90 -7.41 1.94
N VAL A 102 6.80 -8.33 2.26
CA VAL A 102 7.81 -8.91 1.35
C VAL A 102 7.64 -10.42 1.25
#